data_AF-A0A7J2KAP9-F1
#
_entry.id   AF-A0A7J2KAP9-F1
#
_cell.length_a   1.000
_cell.length_b   1.000
_cell.length_c   1.000
_cell.angle_alpha   90.00
_cell.angle_beta   90.00
_cell.angle_gamma   90.00
#
_symmetry.space_group_name_H-M   'P 1'
#
loop_
_entity.id
_entity.type
_entity.pdbx_description
1 polymer ?
#
loop_
_entity_poly.entity_id
_entity_poly.type
_entity_poly.pdbx_seq_one_letter_code
_entity_poly.pdbx_strand_id
1 'polypeptide(L)'
;MRLHGIWAKIGIEGRIMTLRLIWGIIVGILFWLIDGRIVKLSGGWVESIIGWSFAIALYLASIPIVWYMFKDVKRTYIIGKGVTLYFGAWLLTWFTLFDLTLPPMPLGNETVSGGP
;
A
#
# COMPACT_ATOMS: atom_id res chain seq x y z
N MET A 1 -28.59 0.69 -3.94
CA MET A 1 -28.12 -0.72 -3.93
C MET A 1 -27.40 -0.98 -2.61
N ARG A 2 -27.78 -2.00 -1.83
CA ARG A 2 -27.14 -2.31 -0.55
C ARG A 2 -25.80 -3.01 -0.80
N LEU A 3 -24.69 -2.43 -0.31
CA LEU A 3 -23.31 -2.98 -0.40
C LEU A 3 -23.23 -4.46 0.02
N HIS A 4 -24.05 -4.85 0.98
CA HIS A 4 -24.19 -6.24 1.46
C HIS A 4 -24.52 -7.25 0.34
N GLY A 5 -25.37 -6.85 -0.62
CA GLY A 5 -25.77 -7.71 -1.73
C GLY A 5 -24.69 -7.88 -2.80
N ILE A 6 -23.76 -6.93 -2.91
CA ILE A 6 -22.61 -7.03 -3.81
C ILE A 6 -21.56 -7.94 -3.19
N TRP A 7 -21.27 -7.78 -1.90
CA TRP A 7 -20.32 -8.61 -1.17
C TRP A 7 -20.72 -10.10 -1.17
N ALA A 8 -22.02 -10.38 -0.99
CA ALA A 8 -22.56 -11.73 -1.04
C ALA A 8 -22.35 -12.42 -2.40
N LYS A 9 -22.40 -11.66 -3.51
CA LYS A 9 -22.22 -12.17 -4.88
C LYS A 9 -20.76 -12.41 -5.28
N ILE A 10 -19.81 -11.78 -4.60
CA ILE A 10 -18.39 -11.99 -4.84
C ILE A 10 -17.98 -13.34 -4.25
N GLY A 11 -17.44 -14.22 -5.10
CA GLY A 11 -16.88 -15.51 -4.67
C GLY A 11 -15.77 -15.32 -3.63
N ILE A 12 -15.50 -16.36 -2.83
CA ILE A 12 -14.56 -16.27 -1.71
C ILE A 12 -13.17 -15.75 -2.14
N GLU A 13 -12.69 -16.17 -3.31
CA GLU A 13 -11.43 -15.66 -3.87
C GLU A 13 -11.44 -14.14 -4.09
N GLY A 14 -12.53 -13.59 -4.62
CA GLY A 14 -12.69 -12.16 -4.84
C GLY A 14 -12.79 -11.37 -3.53
N ARG A 15 -13.35 -11.97 -2.47
CA ARG A 15 -13.36 -11.37 -1.13
C ARG A 15 -11.97 -11.31 -0.54
N ILE A 16 -11.18 -12.39 -0.67
CA ILE A 16 -9.77 -12.40 -0.24
C ILE A 16 -8.99 -11.34 -1.01
N MET A 17 -9.11 -11.27 -2.34
CA MET A 17 -8.42 -10.27 -3.15
C MET A 17 -8.81 -8.84 -2.76
N THR A 18 -10.10 -8.58 -2.51
CA THR A 18 -10.56 -7.26 -2.05
C THR A 18 -10.00 -6.92 -0.67
N LEU A 19 -9.93 -7.88 0.26
CA LEU A 19 -9.29 -7.63 1.56
C LEU A 19 -7.79 -7.34 1.42
N ARG A 20 -7.10 -8.03 0.50
CA ARG A 20 -5.69 -7.74 0.19
C ARG A 20 -5.50 -6.35 -0.40
N LEU A 21 -6.40 -5.92 -1.29
CA LEU A 21 -6.43 -4.56 -1.84
C LEU A 21 -6.55 -3.53 -0.73
N ILE A 22 -7.59 -3.66 0.10
CA ILE A 22 -7.88 -2.73 1.21
C ILE A 22 -6.71 -2.68 2.19
N TRP A 23 -6.16 -3.85 2.54
CA TRP A 23 -4.99 -3.92 3.42
C TRP A 23 -3.77 -3.23 2.81
N GLY A 24 -3.52 -3.41 1.51
CA GLY A 24 -2.43 -2.73 0.80
C GLY A 24 -2.57 -1.21 0.85
N ILE A 25 -3.78 -0.69 0.63
CA ILE A 25 -4.08 0.75 0.74
C ILE A 25 -3.82 1.26 2.16
N ILE A 26 -4.31 0.57 3.19
CA ILE A 26 -4.09 0.94 4.60
C ILE A 26 -2.59 0.98 4.92
N VAL A 27 -1.83 -0.02 4.47
CA VAL A 27 -0.38 -0.05 4.68
C VAL A 27 0.32 1.06 3.89
N GLY A 28 -0.14 1.41 2.70
CA GLY A 28 0.39 2.54 1.93
C GLY A 28 0.22 3.88 2.66
N ILE A 29 -0.95 4.11 3.24
CA ILE A 29 -1.22 5.29 4.08
C ILE A 29 -0.29 5.28 5.31
N LEU A 30 -0.13 4.13 5.97
CA LEU A 30 0.75 3.99 7.12
C LEU A 30 2.20 4.31 6.76
N PHE A 31 2.68 3.84 5.60
CA PHE A 31 4.03 4.14 5.12
C PHE A 31 4.24 5.61 4.85
N TRP A 32 3.28 6.28 4.21
CA TRP A 32 3.32 7.73 4.02
C TRP A 32 3.42 8.47 5.36
N LEU A 33 2.63 8.05 6.36
CA LEU A 33 2.68 8.65 7.71
C LEU A 33 4.03 8.44 8.40
N ILE A 34 4.60 7.23 8.32
CA ILE A 34 5.89 6.89 8.94
C ILE A 34 7.03 7.63 8.24
N ASP A 35 7.07 7.57 6.91
CA ASP A 35 8.10 8.21 6.07
C ASP A 35 8.13 9.73 6.26
N GLY A 36 6.96 10.35 6.37
CA GLY A 36 6.84 11.80 6.54
C GLY A 36 7.03 12.32 7.96
N ARG A 37 6.95 11.48 9.00
CA ARG A 37 6.86 11.97 10.41
C ARG A 37 7.74 11.26 11.43
N ILE A 38 8.21 10.05 11.14
CA ILE A 38 8.87 9.21 12.16
C ILE A 38 10.25 8.79 11.68
N VAL A 39 10.32 8.05 10.58
CA VAL A 39 11.59 7.55 10.02
C VAL A 39 11.50 7.53 8.52
N LYS A 40 12.56 7.97 7.86
CA LYS A 40 12.62 7.98 6.40
C LYS A 40 12.73 6.54 5.89
N LEU A 41 11.74 6.14 5.10
CA LEU A 41 11.62 4.85 4.42
C LEU A 41 11.93 4.99 2.91
N SER A 42 12.03 6.22 2.40
CA SER A 42 12.36 6.54 1.01
C SER A 42 13.74 7.19 0.86
N GLY A 43 14.37 6.98 -0.31
CA GLY A 43 15.62 7.66 -0.70
C GLY A 43 16.80 6.73 -0.95
N GLY A 44 17.32 6.08 0.10
CA GLY A 44 18.51 5.23 0.01
C GLY A 44 18.21 3.73 0.00
N TRP A 45 19.26 2.94 -0.26
CA TRP A 45 19.18 1.47 -0.31
C TRP A 45 18.78 0.86 1.04
N VAL A 46 19.31 1.41 2.14
CA VAL A 46 19.04 0.89 3.49
C VAL A 46 17.59 1.16 3.89
N GLU A 47 17.10 2.38 3.64
CA GLU A 47 15.72 2.81 3.88
C GLU A 47 14.74 1.96 3.06
N SER A 48 15.08 1.68 1.80
CA SER A 48 14.30 0.80 0.94
C SER A 48 14.20 -0.62 1.50
N ILE A 49 15.32 -1.20 1.95
CA ILE A 49 15.33 -2.53 2.57
C ILE A 49 14.42 -2.56 3.80
N ILE A 50 14.47 -1.53 4.65
CA ILE A 50 13.61 -1.42 5.83
C ILE A 50 12.14 -1.33 5.40
N GLY A 51 11.83 -0.49 4.42
CA GLY A 51 10.48 -0.32 3.88
C GLY A 51 9.91 -1.63 3.34
N TRP A 52 10.65 -2.33 2.48
CA TRP A 52 10.22 -3.63 1.95
C TRP A 52 10.07 -4.69 3.04
N SER A 53 10.99 -4.74 3.99
CA SER A 53 10.92 -5.69 5.13
C SER A 53 9.66 -5.45 5.97
N PHE A 54 9.35 -4.18 6.24
CA PHE A 54 8.16 -3.82 7.01
C PHE A 54 6.85 -4.11 6.25
N ALA A 55 6.82 -3.89 4.94
CA ALA A 55 5.68 -4.23 4.09
C ALA A 55 5.44 -5.75 4.06
N ILE A 56 6.51 -6.55 3.95
CA ILE A 56 6.43 -8.01 4.04
C ILE A 56 5.90 -8.43 5.41
N ALA A 57 6.40 -7.85 6.50
CA ALA A 57 5.93 -8.16 7.85
C ALA A 57 4.42 -7.87 8.03
N LEU A 58 3.94 -6.73 7.53
CA LEU A 58 2.52 -6.37 7.57
C LEU A 58 1.67 -7.26 6.66
N TYR A 59 2.21 -7.73 5.53
CA TYR A 59 1.55 -8.74 4.72
C TYR A 59 1.39 -10.05 5.50
N LEU A 60 2.46 -10.56 6.11
CA LEU A 60 2.44 -11.78 6.90
C LEU A 60 1.47 -11.68 8.07
N ALA A 61 1.38 -10.52 8.74
CA ALA A 61 0.44 -10.26 9.82
C ALA A 61 -1.04 -10.34 9.37
N SER A 62 -1.34 -10.08 8.11
CA SER A 62 -2.71 -10.20 7.58
C SER A 62 -3.11 -11.63 7.20
N ILE A 63 -2.17 -12.56 7.07
CA ILE A 63 -2.46 -13.99 6.82
C ILE A 63 -3.35 -14.61 7.91
N PRO A 64 -3.03 -14.51 9.23
CA PRO A 64 -3.88 -15.07 10.28
C PRO A 64 -5.26 -14.40 10.32
N ILE A 65 -5.36 -13.11 9.99
CA ILE A 65 -6.65 -12.38 9.91
C ILE A 65 -7.53 -12.97 8.80
N VAL A 66 -6.98 -13.13 7.59
CA VAL A 66 -7.71 -13.72 6.45
C VAL A 66 -8.05 -15.19 6.74
N TRP A 67 -7.15 -15.96 7.36
CA TRP A 67 -7.46 -17.32 7.76
C TRP A 67 -8.65 -17.35 8.72
N TYR A 68 -8.64 -16.53 9.77
CA TYR A 68 -9.73 -16.49 10.73
C TYR A 68 -11.10 -16.22 10.06
N MET A 69 -11.12 -15.40 9.00
CA MET A 69 -12.33 -15.08 8.22
C MET A 69 -12.75 -16.17 7.22
N PHE A 70 -11.82 -16.98 6.70
CA PHE A 70 -12.06 -17.96 5.63
C PHE A 70 -11.43 -19.33 5.95
N LYS A 71 -11.88 -19.95 7.04
CA LYS A 71 -11.32 -21.20 7.55
C LYS A 71 -11.42 -22.39 6.59
N ASP A 72 -12.42 -22.40 5.72
CA ASP A 72 -12.69 -23.53 4.81
C ASP A 72 -11.90 -23.45 3.48
N VAL A 73 -11.05 -22.43 3.32
CA VAL A 73 -10.26 -22.21 2.10
C VAL A 73 -8.89 -22.86 2.23
N LYS A 74 -8.38 -23.43 1.13
CA LYS A 74 -7.03 -23.98 1.05
C LYS A 74 -5.99 -22.95 1.51
N ARG A 75 -5.07 -23.35 2.40
CA ARG A 75 -4.01 -22.47 2.95
C ARG A 75 -3.20 -21.74 1.89
N THR A 76 -2.93 -22.38 0.75
CA THR A 76 -2.20 -21.77 -0.37
C THR A 76 -2.91 -20.55 -0.95
N TYR A 77 -4.24 -20.53 -0.97
CA TYR A 77 -5.03 -19.37 -1.38
C TYR A 77 -4.99 -18.26 -0.33
N ILE A 78 -5.03 -18.63 0.95
CA ILE A 78 -4.94 -17.64 2.04
C ILE A 78 -3.57 -16.94 1.98
N ILE A 79 -2.49 -17.68 1.76
CA ILE A 79 -1.12 -17.14 1.73
C ILE A 79 -0.78 -16.46 0.40
N GLY A 80 -1.21 -17.00 -0.73
CA GLY A 80 -0.75 -16.54 -2.05
C GLY A 80 -1.73 -15.64 -2.80
N LYS A 81 -3.03 -15.76 -2.54
CA LYS A 81 -4.02 -15.02 -3.34
C LYS A 81 -4.00 -13.55 -2.96
N GLY A 82 -3.81 -12.70 -3.97
CA GLY A 82 -3.80 -11.24 -3.82
C GLY A 82 -2.50 -10.66 -3.25
N VAL A 83 -1.40 -11.43 -3.19
CA VAL A 83 -0.06 -10.91 -2.83
C VAL A 83 0.33 -9.73 -3.72
N THR A 84 0.30 -9.90 -5.05
CA THR A 84 0.64 -8.85 -6.01
C THR A 84 -0.28 -7.64 -5.87
N LEU A 85 -1.57 -7.89 -5.58
CA LEU A 85 -2.57 -6.85 -5.43
C LEU A 85 -2.35 -6.02 -4.17
N TYR A 86 -1.93 -6.67 -3.08
CA TYR A 86 -1.48 -5.99 -1.86
C TYR A 86 -0.26 -5.10 -2.12
N PHE A 87 0.81 -5.66 -2.68
CA PHE A 87 2.05 -4.91 -2.90
C PHE A 87 1.86 -3.77 -3.91
N GLY A 88 1.10 -4.02 -4.98
CA GLY A 88 0.76 -2.98 -5.96
C GLY A 88 -0.06 -1.84 -5.32
N ALA A 89 -1.06 -2.17 -4.51
CA ALA A 89 -1.87 -1.16 -3.83
C ALA A 89 -1.08 -0.37 -2.78
N TRP A 90 -0.20 -1.04 -2.04
CA TRP A 90 0.70 -0.41 -1.08
C TRP A 90 1.62 0.61 -1.74
N LEU A 91 2.38 0.19 -2.78
CA LEU A 91 3.30 1.08 -3.51
C LEU A 91 2.56 2.26 -4.14
N LEU A 92 1.47 1.97 -4.86
CA LEU A 92 0.70 3.01 -5.55
C LEU A 92 0.16 4.05 -4.58
N THR A 93 -0.42 3.61 -3.46
CA THR A 93 -0.97 4.49 -2.44
C THR A 93 0.12 5.34 -1.78
N TRP A 94 1.25 4.73 -1.40
CA TRP A 94 2.34 5.45 -0.76
C TRP A 94 2.93 6.53 -1.68
N PHE A 95 3.25 6.20 -2.93
CA PHE A 95 3.78 7.18 -3.89
C PHE A 95 2.77 8.26 -4.26
N THR A 96 1.50 7.89 -4.45
CA THR A 96 0.45 8.88 -4.74
C THR A 96 0.33 9.90 -3.61
N LEU A 97 0.33 9.46 -2.35
CA LEU A 97 0.27 10.37 -1.21
C LEU A 97 1.54 11.22 -1.08
N PHE A 98 2.70 10.64 -1.39
CA PHE A 98 3.96 11.39 -1.41
C PHE A 98 3.92 12.50 -2.46
N ASP A 99 3.53 12.20 -3.70
CA ASP A 99 3.40 13.17 -4.78
C ASP A 99 2.37 14.26 -4.48
N LEU A 100 1.24 13.91 -3.86
CA LEU A 100 0.20 14.87 -3.48
C LEU A 100 0.62 15.82 -2.34
N THR A 101 1.66 15.48 -1.59
CA THR A 101 2.06 16.21 -0.37
C THR A 101 3.40 16.92 -0.49
N LEU A 102 4.19 16.62 -1.51
CA LEU A 102 5.35 17.41 -1.88
C LEU A 102 4.90 18.72 -2.55
N PRO A 103 5.50 19.86 -2.19
CA PRO A 103 5.34 21.06 -3.01
C PRO A 103 5.84 20.77 -4.43
N PRO A 104 5.20 21.31 -5.48
CA PRO A 104 5.68 21.14 -6.84
C PRO A 104 7.16 21.56 -6.88
N MET A 105 8.02 20.70 -7.42
CA MET A 105 9.43 21.03 -7.57
C MET A 105 9.54 22.37 -8.29
N PRO A 106 10.30 23.35 -7.76
CA PRO A 106 10.54 24.57 -8.49
C PRO A 106 11.24 24.16 -9.79
N LEU A 107 10.55 24.38 -10.91
CA LEU A 107 11.16 24.30 -12.24
C LEU A 107 12.36 25.25 -12.21
N GLY A 108 13.55 24.69 -12.48
CA GLY A 108 14.82 25.33 -12.22
C GLY A 108 14.86 26.79 -12.68
N ASN A 109 15.22 27.66 -11.74
CA ASN A 109 15.82 28.98 -11.91
C ASN A 109 15.78 29.55 -13.35
N GLU A 110 14.67 30.18 -13.72
CA GLU A 110 14.76 31.24 -14.72
C GLU A 110 15.50 32.39 -14.04
N THR A 111 16.84 32.38 -14.19
CA THR A 111 17.65 33.57 -14.00
C THR A 111 17.16 34.63 -14.97
N VAL A 112 16.20 35.45 -14.55
CA VAL A 112 15.95 36.75 -15.16
C VAL A 112 17.13 37.64 -14.76
N SER A 113 18.25 37.44 -15.46
CA SER A 113 19.28 38.45 -15.60
C SER A 113 18.69 39.54 -16.50
N GLY A 114 18.37 40.69 -15.91
CA GLY A 114 17.91 41.85 -16.65
C GLY A 114 17.75 43.04 -15.72
N GLY A 115 18.82 43.82 -15.60
CA GLY A 115 18.85 45.11 -14.88
C GLY A 115 17.86 46.14 -15.43
N PRO A 116 17.74 47.29 -14.75
CA PRO A 116 18.74 48.35 -14.88
C PRO A 116 19.50 48.69 -13.59
#